data_AF-G1ST97-F1
#
_entry.id   AF-G1ST97-F1
#
_cell.length_a   1.000
_cell.length_b   1.000
_cell.length_c   1.000
_cell.angle_alpha   90.00
_cell.angle_beta   90.00
_cell.angle_gamma   90.00
#
_symmetry.space_group_name_H-M   'P 1'
#
loop_
_entity.id
_entity.type
_entity.pdbx_description
1 polymer ?
#
loop_
_entity_poly.entity_id
_entity_poly.type
_entity_poly.pdbx_seq_one_letter_code
_entity_poly.pdbx_strand_id
1 'polypeptide(L)'
;MAKISTAQSPGEKMSRFGGLIAFWGLLAHTVVRLEGLPLLQGQTLPLSLNKAPSLPLTQVQSLPVSPVNTLPLGQALPLPALPLPVSPALPIDPTNLAGSLTNALSSGLLTGDLGGTLENLPLLDILKTGGASGGLLGNLLGTVTSLIPGLNNIIDIKITNPRLLELGLVQSPAGHRLYVTIPLGLILRVNTPLVGNLLKLAVQLNITAELIVAKDSQGRSHLVIGDCTHPPGSLEISLLNGMAPLPLQSFLNNLTGLLTRVLPGLIQGQVCPLVNGVLSHLDVSLVHDIAHMLINKLEFVAQL
;
A
#
# COMPACT_ATOMS: atom_id res chain seq x y z
N MET A 1 -54.16 -25.43 -40.81
CA MET A 1 -53.83 -24.21 -41.58
C MET A 1 -52.71 -23.49 -40.83
N ALA A 2 -51.62 -23.01 -41.38
CA ALA A 2 -50.77 -23.37 -42.50
C ALA A 2 -49.39 -22.77 -42.13
N LYS A 3 -48.33 -23.48 -42.52
CA LYS A 3 -46.91 -23.10 -42.39
C LYS A 3 -46.63 -21.86 -43.26
N ILE A 4 -45.60 -21.07 -42.95
CA ILE A 4 -44.55 -20.60 -43.89
C ILE A 4 -43.41 -19.94 -43.10
N SER A 5 -42.21 -20.44 -43.36
CA SER A 5 -40.90 -19.85 -43.09
C SER A 5 -40.49 -19.03 -44.31
N THR A 6 -39.77 -17.92 -44.14
CA THR A 6 -38.79 -17.46 -45.14
C THR A 6 -37.69 -16.65 -44.46
N ALA A 7 -36.45 -17.09 -44.69
CA ALA A 7 -35.24 -16.32 -44.54
C ALA A 7 -35.03 -15.44 -45.78
N GLN A 8 -34.46 -14.23 -45.64
CA GLN A 8 -33.68 -13.57 -46.69
C GLN A 8 -32.86 -12.38 -46.13
N SER A 9 -31.54 -12.51 -46.10
CA SER A 9 -30.51 -11.46 -46.31
C SER A 9 -30.02 -11.64 -47.77
N PRO A 10 -29.32 -10.73 -48.50
CA PRO A 10 -28.55 -9.54 -48.09
C PRO A 10 -28.72 -8.30 -49.01
N GLY A 11 -28.08 -7.17 -48.67
CA GLY A 11 -28.17 -5.93 -49.45
C GLY A 11 -27.12 -4.87 -49.05
N GLU A 12 -25.86 -5.24 -49.25
CA GLU A 12 -24.76 -4.42 -49.80
C GLU A 12 -24.94 -2.88 -49.87
N LYS A 13 -24.13 -2.14 -49.08
CA LYS A 13 -23.44 -0.94 -49.55
C LYS A 13 -21.99 -0.91 -49.07
N MET A 14 -21.15 -1.22 -50.04
CA MET A 14 -19.71 -1.10 -50.11
C MET A 14 -19.24 0.37 -50.07
N SER A 15 -18.03 0.54 -49.53
CA SER A 15 -17.03 1.57 -49.88
C SER A 15 -16.98 2.86 -49.04
N ARG A 16 -15.96 2.95 -48.16
CA ARG A 16 -14.65 3.50 -48.56
C ARG A 16 -13.57 3.11 -47.53
N PHE A 17 -12.76 2.14 -47.93
CA PHE A 17 -11.43 1.89 -47.38
C PHE A 17 -10.51 3.01 -47.88
N GLY A 18 -9.85 3.72 -46.97
CA GLY A 18 -8.91 4.76 -47.33
C GLY A 18 -8.36 5.49 -46.12
N GLY A 19 -7.29 4.94 -45.54
CA GLY A 19 -6.36 5.71 -44.71
C GLY A 19 -6.54 5.56 -43.21
N LEU A 20 -5.97 4.49 -42.63
CA LEU A 20 -5.28 4.55 -41.34
C LEU A 20 -4.44 3.30 -41.02
N ILE A 21 -3.94 2.61 -42.06
CA ILE A 21 -2.71 1.81 -41.95
C ILE A 21 -1.54 2.79 -42.13
N ALA A 22 -1.31 3.62 -41.12
CA ALA A 22 -0.19 4.58 -41.08
C ALA A 22 0.22 4.92 -39.64
N PHE A 23 0.09 3.97 -38.70
CA PHE A 23 0.54 4.18 -37.31
C PHE A 23 1.41 3.06 -36.73
N TRP A 24 1.83 2.10 -37.56
CA TRP A 24 2.75 1.02 -37.17
C TRP A 24 4.15 1.14 -37.82
N GLY A 25 4.46 2.30 -38.40
CA GLY A 25 5.76 2.60 -39.06
C GLY A 25 6.63 3.64 -38.35
N LEU A 26 6.24 4.13 -37.17
CA LEU A 26 6.92 5.26 -36.51
C LEU A 26 7.65 4.91 -35.19
N LEU A 27 7.92 3.63 -34.94
CA LEU A 27 8.68 3.16 -33.77
C LEU A 27 9.99 2.42 -34.13
N ALA A 28 10.43 2.51 -35.39
CA ALA A 28 11.70 1.93 -35.86
C ALA A 28 12.78 2.97 -36.23
N HIS A 29 12.57 4.27 -35.94
CA HIS A 29 13.52 5.34 -36.26
C HIS A 29 13.99 6.10 -35.01
N THR A 30 14.55 5.41 -34.01
CA THR A 30 15.31 6.07 -32.93
C THR A 30 16.59 5.34 -32.50
N VAL A 31 17.07 4.35 -33.26
CA VAL A 31 18.30 3.60 -32.91
C VAL A 31 19.52 3.99 -33.74
N VAL A 32 19.43 4.99 -34.62
CA VAL A 32 20.57 5.42 -35.44
C VAL A 32 20.70 6.93 -35.42
N ARG A 33 21.30 7.49 -34.36
CA ARG A 33 22.12 8.73 -34.44
C ARG A 33 22.77 9.11 -33.11
N LEU A 34 23.83 8.40 -32.69
CA LEU A 34 24.79 8.97 -31.72
C LEU A 34 26.21 8.43 -31.97
N GLU A 35 26.68 8.56 -33.21
CA GLU A 35 28.12 8.55 -33.50
C GLU A 35 28.49 9.86 -34.19
N GLY A 36 29.43 10.58 -33.59
CA GLY A 36 30.10 11.72 -34.21
C GLY A 36 30.43 12.84 -33.25
N LEU A 37 31.58 12.73 -32.54
CA LEU A 37 32.58 13.75 -32.19
C LEU A 37 33.19 13.53 -30.78
N PRO A 38 34.47 13.87 -30.54
CA PRO A 38 35.66 13.19 -31.05
C PRO A 38 36.52 12.61 -29.90
N LEU A 39 37.31 11.58 -30.21
CA LEU A 39 38.42 11.14 -29.38
C LEU A 39 39.49 12.24 -29.32
N LEU A 40 39.77 12.77 -28.12
CA LEU A 40 41.05 13.40 -27.82
C LEU A 40 41.72 12.62 -26.68
N GLN A 41 42.84 12.00 -27.03
CA GLN A 41 43.73 11.30 -26.11
C GLN A 41 44.32 12.24 -25.06
N GLY A 42 44.39 11.71 -23.83
CA GLY A 42 45.60 11.73 -23.02
C GLY A 42 45.88 12.98 -22.20
N GLN A 43 45.49 12.97 -20.92
CA GLN A 43 46.31 13.54 -19.85
C GLN A 43 46.25 12.65 -18.61
N THR A 44 47.37 12.00 -18.34
CA THR A 44 47.73 11.24 -17.15
C THR A 44 47.83 12.15 -15.93
N LEU A 45 47.11 11.84 -14.85
CA LEU A 45 47.34 12.42 -13.52
C LEU A 45 47.72 11.31 -12.53
N PRO A 46 48.82 11.46 -11.78
CA PRO A 46 49.48 10.34 -11.12
C PRO A 46 48.87 10.02 -9.75
N LEU A 47 48.80 8.72 -9.46
CA LEU A 47 48.78 8.19 -8.11
C LEU A 47 50.11 8.56 -7.42
N SER A 48 50.05 9.29 -6.31
CA SER A 48 51.21 9.43 -5.43
C SER A 48 50.82 9.26 -3.95
N LEU A 49 51.52 8.29 -3.38
CA LEU A 49 51.54 7.80 -2.02
C LEU A 49 52.34 8.76 -1.11
N ASN A 50 51.78 9.18 0.02
CA ASN A 50 52.50 9.89 1.10
C ASN A 50 51.74 9.68 2.42
N LYS A 51 52.10 8.67 3.22
CA LYS A 51 53.15 8.66 4.27
C LYS A 51 52.75 9.46 5.53
N ALA A 52 52.46 8.71 6.59
CA ALA A 52 52.23 9.16 7.96
C ALA A 52 53.44 9.89 8.57
N PRO A 53 53.21 10.71 9.61
CA PRO A 53 54.16 10.82 10.72
C PRO A 53 53.49 10.79 12.12
N SER A 54 53.95 9.82 12.91
CA SER A 54 54.38 9.87 14.34
C SER A 54 53.83 10.92 15.34
N LEU A 55 53.31 10.40 16.46
CA LEU A 55 53.23 10.97 17.83
C LEU A 55 54.62 11.32 18.41
N PRO A 56 54.79 12.24 19.41
CA PRO A 56 54.64 11.84 20.83
C PRO A 56 54.26 12.90 21.92
N LEU A 57 53.70 12.34 23.02
CA LEU A 57 53.87 12.61 24.48
C LEU A 57 53.46 13.94 25.14
N THR A 58 52.43 13.89 26.02
CA THR A 58 52.37 14.20 27.48
C THR A 58 50.88 14.33 27.88
N GLN A 59 50.32 13.93 29.03
CA GLN A 59 50.78 13.50 30.35
C GLN A 59 49.58 12.78 31.02
N VAL A 60 49.80 11.60 31.60
CA VAL A 60 48.79 10.85 32.37
C VAL A 60 48.83 11.34 33.82
N GLN A 61 47.69 11.75 34.36
CA GLN A 61 47.51 11.93 35.80
C GLN A 61 46.44 10.96 36.33
N SER A 62 46.88 10.27 37.37
CA SER A 62 46.35 9.14 38.15
C SER A 62 44.98 9.32 38.80
N LEU A 63 44.25 8.21 38.96
CA LEU A 63 43.37 7.91 40.10
C LEU A 63 43.44 6.39 40.43
N PRO A 64 43.21 5.99 41.71
CA PRO A 64 43.98 4.92 42.36
C PRO A 64 43.36 3.52 42.29
N VAL A 65 44.27 2.56 42.43
CA VAL A 65 44.06 1.11 42.60
C VAL A 65 43.63 0.81 44.05
N SER A 66 42.60 -0.02 44.22
CA SER A 66 42.31 -0.70 45.49
C SER A 66 42.83 -2.16 45.45
N PRO A 67 43.35 -2.70 46.56
CA PRO A 67 44.21 -3.86 46.56
C PRO A 67 43.48 -5.21 46.50
N VAL A 68 44.14 -6.17 45.86
CA VAL A 68 43.85 -7.60 45.84
C VAL A 68 44.29 -8.21 47.17
N ASN A 69 43.37 -8.87 47.88
CA ASN A 69 43.71 -9.82 48.94
C ASN A 69 43.62 -11.25 48.38
N THR A 70 44.74 -11.97 48.51
CA THR A 70 44.95 -13.38 48.18
C THR A 70 44.56 -14.33 49.33
N LEU A 71 44.18 -15.57 48.97
CA LEU A 71 44.32 -16.89 49.66
C LEU A 71 42.99 -17.65 49.84
N PRO A 72 42.97 -19.00 49.91
CA PRO A 72 43.82 -20.01 49.25
C PRO A 72 43.01 -21.17 48.59
N LEU A 73 43.72 -22.09 47.93
CA LEU A 73 43.24 -23.30 47.28
C LEU A 73 42.31 -24.17 48.15
N GLY A 74 41.17 -24.57 47.58
CA GLY A 74 40.33 -25.66 48.04
C GLY A 74 39.88 -26.53 46.86
N GLN A 75 40.19 -27.82 46.93
CA GLN A 75 39.95 -28.85 45.92
C GLN A 75 38.45 -29.11 45.68
N ALA A 76 38.02 -29.24 44.41
CA ALA A 76 36.77 -29.91 44.06
C ALA A 76 36.88 -30.59 42.68
N LEU A 77 36.46 -31.86 42.64
CA LEU A 77 36.56 -32.84 41.56
C LEU A 77 35.68 -32.48 40.33
N PRO A 78 35.99 -33.00 39.12
CA PRO A 78 35.19 -32.72 37.92
C PRO A 78 33.93 -33.60 37.88
N LEU A 79 32.75 -32.98 37.79
CA LEU A 79 31.50 -33.66 37.44
C LEU A 79 31.34 -33.69 35.91
N PRO A 80 30.86 -34.81 35.32
CA PRO A 80 30.66 -34.91 33.87
C PRO A 80 29.44 -34.10 33.43
N ALA A 81 29.61 -33.30 32.37
CA ALA A 81 28.54 -32.55 31.74
C ALA A 81 27.56 -33.50 31.03
N LEU A 82 26.32 -33.57 31.52
CA LEU A 82 25.21 -34.21 30.83
C LEU A 82 24.68 -33.28 29.71
N PRO A 83 24.41 -33.78 28.49
CA PRO A 83 23.78 -32.98 27.44
C PRO A 83 22.34 -32.63 27.83
N LEU A 84 21.98 -31.35 27.79
CA LEU A 84 20.60 -30.89 27.92
C LEU A 84 19.75 -31.46 26.77
N PRO A 85 18.54 -31.97 27.03
CA PRO A 85 17.65 -32.43 25.96
C PRO A 85 17.22 -31.22 25.12
N VAL A 86 17.46 -31.32 23.81
CA VAL A 86 16.90 -30.40 22.81
C VAL A 86 15.39 -30.50 22.92
N SER A 87 14.76 -29.46 23.47
CA SER A 87 13.30 -29.35 23.49
C SER A 87 12.79 -29.32 22.05
N PRO A 88 11.83 -30.19 21.66
CA PRO A 88 11.24 -30.12 20.34
C PRO A 88 10.59 -28.74 20.15
N ALA A 89 10.93 -28.05 19.07
CA ALA A 89 10.21 -26.85 18.66
C ALA A 89 8.72 -27.18 18.56
N LEU A 90 7.87 -26.38 19.20
CA LEU A 90 6.42 -26.55 19.14
C LEU A 90 5.98 -26.61 17.67
N PRO A 91 5.02 -27.48 17.30
CA PRO A 91 4.48 -27.50 15.94
C PRO A 91 3.89 -26.13 15.60
N ILE A 92 4.34 -25.55 14.48
CA ILE A 92 3.71 -24.38 13.88
C ILE A 92 2.30 -24.82 13.47
N ASP A 93 1.27 -24.32 14.16
CA ASP A 93 -0.11 -24.51 13.72
C ASP A 93 -0.39 -23.51 12.58
N PRO A 94 -0.55 -23.96 11.33
CA PRO A 94 -0.64 -23.08 10.16
C PRO A 94 -1.85 -22.14 10.24
N THR A 95 -2.95 -22.57 10.85
CA THR A 95 -4.16 -21.74 10.98
C THR A 95 -3.94 -20.60 11.99
N ASN A 96 -3.08 -20.82 12.99
CA ASN A 96 -2.72 -19.80 13.97
C ASN A 96 -1.89 -18.67 13.35
N LEU A 97 -1.04 -18.97 12.35
CA LEU A 97 -0.23 -17.95 11.67
C LEU A 97 -1.09 -16.93 10.92
N ALA A 98 -2.11 -17.40 10.19
CA ALA A 98 -3.02 -16.53 9.44
C ALA A 98 -3.76 -15.56 10.37
N GLY A 99 -4.35 -16.10 11.45
CA GLY A 99 -5.03 -15.28 12.47
C GLY A 99 -4.08 -14.34 13.21
N SER A 100 -2.86 -14.79 13.52
CA SER A 100 -1.85 -13.95 14.17
C SER A 100 -1.43 -12.77 13.28
N LEU A 101 -1.26 -13.00 11.98
CA LEU A 101 -0.96 -11.94 11.01
C LEU A 101 -2.09 -10.92 10.91
N THR A 102 -3.34 -11.36 10.73
CA THR A 102 -4.48 -10.45 10.61
C THR A 102 -4.69 -9.65 11.89
N ASN A 103 -4.53 -10.28 13.06
CA ASN A 103 -4.61 -9.59 14.35
C ASN A 103 -3.50 -8.56 14.52
N ALA A 104 -2.25 -8.90 14.17
CA ALA A 104 -1.13 -7.98 14.28
C ALA A 104 -1.26 -6.81 13.29
N LEU A 105 -1.71 -7.07 12.06
CA LEU A 105 -1.99 -6.03 11.07
C LEU A 105 -3.14 -5.12 11.51
N SER A 106 -4.26 -5.69 11.94
CA SER A 106 -5.42 -4.92 12.41
C SER A 106 -5.04 -4.03 13.60
N SER A 107 -4.36 -4.60 14.59
CA SER A 107 -3.87 -3.87 15.76
C SER A 107 -2.88 -2.77 15.35
N GLY A 108 -1.95 -3.07 14.44
CA GLY A 108 -0.96 -2.12 13.94
C GLY A 108 -1.59 -0.96 13.15
N LEU A 109 -2.63 -1.22 12.35
CA LEU A 109 -3.35 -0.17 11.64
C LEU A 109 -4.10 0.76 12.61
N LEU A 110 -4.71 0.19 13.66
CA LEU A 110 -5.40 0.97 14.68
C LEU A 110 -4.43 1.79 15.55
N THR A 111 -3.29 1.22 15.95
CA THR A 111 -2.27 1.94 16.72
C THR A 111 -1.49 2.94 15.88
N GLY A 112 -1.35 2.68 14.57
CA GLY A 112 -0.83 3.61 13.58
C GLY A 112 -1.77 4.75 13.20
N ASP A 113 -2.82 4.98 13.99
CA ASP A 113 -3.81 6.04 13.82
C ASP A 113 -4.46 6.07 12.42
N LEU A 114 -4.85 4.90 11.90
CA LEU A 114 -5.66 4.81 10.68
C LEU A 114 -6.92 5.68 10.77
N GLY A 115 -7.56 5.72 11.94
CA GLY A 115 -8.74 6.53 12.19
C GLY A 115 -8.48 8.02 12.00
N GLY A 116 -7.51 8.58 12.73
CA GLY A 116 -7.15 10.00 12.60
C GLY A 116 -6.61 10.34 11.22
N THR A 117 -5.87 9.44 10.58
CA THR A 117 -5.38 9.63 9.20
C THR A 117 -6.54 9.78 8.22
N LEU A 118 -7.60 8.97 8.36
CA LEU A 118 -8.79 9.06 7.52
C LEU A 118 -9.64 10.30 7.86
N GLU A 119 -9.79 10.67 9.13
CA GLU A 119 -10.57 11.85 9.55
C GLU A 119 -9.97 13.17 9.03
N ASN A 120 -8.65 13.23 8.89
CA ASN A 120 -7.92 14.42 8.45
C ASN A 120 -7.66 14.46 6.93
N LEU A 121 -8.30 13.60 6.14
CA LEU A 121 -8.18 13.64 4.68
C LEU A 121 -8.70 14.98 4.12
N PRO A 122 -7.96 15.65 3.20
CA PRO A 122 -8.35 16.92 2.61
C PRO A 122 -9.44 16.75 1.51
N LEU A 123 -10.52 16.02 1.81
CA LEU A 123 -11.55 15.65 0.84
C LEU A 123 -12.15 16.86 0.12
N LEU A 124 -12.55 17.89 0.87
CA LEU A 124 -13.22 19.05 0.28
C LEU A 124 -12.31 19.83 -0.68
N ASP A 125 -11.05 19.99 -0.31
CA ASP A 125 -10.06 20.71 -1.13
C ASP A 125 -9.83 19.96 -2.45
N ILE A 126 -9.69 18.63 -2.37
CA ILE A 126 -9.49 17.78 -3.55
C ILE A 126 -10.74 17.72 -4.42
N LEU A 127 -11.94 17.72 -3.83
CA LEU A 127 -13.19 17.78 -4.58
C LEU A 127 -13.40 19.12 -5.30
N LYS A 128 -12.98 20.24 -4.69
CA LYS A 128 -13.04 21.57 -5.31
C LYS A 128 -12.02 21.72 -6.44
N THR A 129 -10.81 21.20 -6.24
CA THR A 129 -9.73 21.26 -7.24
C THR A 129 -9.86 20.19 -8.32
N GLY A 130 -10.67 19.15 -8.09
CA GLY A 130 -10.94 18.12 -9.08
C GLY A 130 -9.99 16.93 -9.06
N GLY A 131 -9.23 16.72 -7.98
CA GLY A 131 -8.27 15.61 -7.92
C GLY A 131 -6.91 15.99 -8.47
N ALA A 132 -6.18 16.88 -7.78
CA ALA A 132 -4.76 17.09 -8.02
C ALA A 132 -3.94 16.01 -7.29
N SER A 133 -4.02 14.75 -7.73
CA SER A 133 -3.00 13.75 -7.37
C SER A 133 -1.87 13.83 -8.40
N GLY A 134 -0.65 14.09 -7.92
CA GLY A 134 0.52 14.51 -8.71
C GLY A 134 1.04 13.49 -9.72
N GLY A 135 0.37 13.39 -10.86
CA GLY A 135 0.77 12.66 -12.06
C GLY A 135 0.13 13.27 -13.31
N LEU A 136 0.38 12.68 -14.48
CA LEU A 136 -0.08 13.16 -15.80
C LEU A 136 -1.60 13.42 -15.92
N LEU A 137 -2.40 12.87 -14.99
CA LEU A 137 -3.85 13.09 -14.88
C LEU A 137 -4.25 14.37 -14.13
N GLY A 138 -3.36 14.95 -13.32
CA GLY A 138 -3.62 16.17 -12.54
C GLY A 138 -3.77 17.44 -13.38
N ASN A 139 -3.32 17.43 -14.64
CA ASN A 139 -3.45 18.57 -15.55
C ASN A 139 -4.71 18.53 -16.43
N LEU A 140 -5.47 17.42 -16.42
CA LEU A 140 -6.64 17.26 -17.29
C LEU A 140 -7.97 17.50 -16.57
N LEU A 141 -7.98 17.43 -15.23
CA LEU A 141 -9.13 17.81 -14.40
C LEU A 141 -8.92 19.24 -13.89
N GLY A 142 -9.08 20.22 -14.80
CA GLY A 142 -9.21 21.62 -14.41
C GLY A 142 -10.31 21.81 -13.36
N THR A 143 -10.27 22.94 -12.65
CA THR A 143 -11.11 23.27 -11.48
C THR A 143 -12.56 22.78 -11.60
N VAL A 144 -12.89 21.72 -10.85
CA VAL A 144 -14.17 20.99 -10.94
C VAL A 144 -15.34 21.79 -10.34
N THR A 145 -15.06 22.87 -9.61
CA THR A 145 -16.09 23.82 -9.15
C THR A 145 -16.91 24.44 -10.30
N SER A 146 -16.38 24.47 -11.53
CA SER A 146 -17.11 24.94 -12.72
C SER A 146 -18.04 23.90 -13.33
N LEU A 147 -17.79 22.61 -13.11
CA LEU A 147 -18.49 21.50 -13.77
C LEU A 147 -19.72 21.02 -13.00
N ILE A 148 -19.81 21.32 -11.70
CA ILE A 148 -20.90 20.83 -10.85
C ILE A 148 -21.55 21.99 -10.10
N PRO A 149 -22.78 22.38 -10.50
CA PRO A 149 -23.56 23.33 -9.73
C PRO A 149 -23.82 22.78 -8.32
N GLY A 150 -23.47 23.56 -7.30
CA GLY A 150 -23.70 23.22 -5.89
C GLY A 150 -22.45 22.85 -5.08
N LEU A 151 -21.32 22.53 -5.72
CA LEU A 151 -20.05 22.25 -5.01
C LEU A 151 -19.53 23.48 -4.23
N ASN A 152 -19.75 24.68 -4.77
CA ASN A 152 -19.45 25.95 -4.10
C ASN A 152 -20.33 26.21 -2.87
N ASN A 153 -21.48 25.54 -2.78
CA ASN A 153 -22.37 25.67 -1.62
C ASN A 153 -21.94 24.74 -0.48
N ILE A 154 -20.95 23.86 -0.69
CA ILE A 154 -20.46 23.00 0.38
C ILE A 154 -19.53 23.81 1.30
N ILE A 155 -19.98 23.97 2.55
CA ILE A 155 -19.22 24.63 3.61
C ILE A 155 -18.09 23.70 4.05
N ASP A 156 -18.43 22.43 4.30
CA ASP A 156 -17.50 21.46 4.87
C ASP A 156 -17.87 20.01 4.48
N ILE A 157 -16.86 19.16 4.35
CA ILE A 157 -17.01 17.71 4.24
C ILE A 157 -16.04 17.08 5.23
N LYS A 158 -16.58 16.39 6.23
CA LYS A 158 -15.79 15.71 7.26
C LYS A 158 -16.01 14.21 7.20
N ILE A 159 -14.92 13.45 7.27
CA ILE A 159 -14.97 12.04 7.63
C ILE A 159 -15.17 11.95 9.14
N THR A 160 -16.05 11.05 9.56
CA THR A 160 -16.29 10.73 10.97
C THR A 160 -16.52 9.25 11.17
N ASN A 161 -16.21 8.75 12.36
CA ASN A 161 -16.42 7.35 12.74
C ASN A 161 -15.82 6.38 11.69
N PRO A 162 -14.53 6.53 11.34
CA PRO A 162 -13.82 5.52 10.56
C PRO A 162 -13.78 4.21 11.36
N ARG A 163 -13.96 3.10 10.67
CA ARG A 163 -14.00 1.76 11.24
C ARG A 163 -13.20 0.84 10.34
N LEU A 164 -12.27 0.12 10.96
CA LEU A 164 -11.65 -1.04 10.37
C LEU A 164 -12.53 -2.25 10.68
N LEU A 165 -13.04 -2.91 9.65
CA LEU A 165 -13.76 -4.17 9.79
C LEU A 165 -12.73 -5.32 9.83
N GLU A 166 -13.22 -6.56 9.99
CA GLU A 166 -12.35 -7.74 10.04
C GLU A 166 -11.55 -7.92 8.75
N LEU A 167 -10.24 -8.06 8.89
CA LEU A 167 -9.35 -8.24 7.75
C LEU A 167 -9.57 -9.60 7.10
N GLY A 168 -9.68 -9.61 5.77
CA GLY A 168 -9.61 -10.84 4.99
C GLY A 168 -8.16 -11.18 4.67
N LEU A 169 -7.81 -12.46 4.69
CA LEU A 169 -6.51 -12.96 4.23
C LEU A 169 -6.72 -14.12 3.27
N VAL A 170 -6.08 -14.05 2.11
CA VAL A 170 -6.07 -15.14 1.12
C VAL A 170 -4.63 -15.37 0.68
N GLN A 171 -4.24 -16.63 0.55
CA GLN A 171 -2.96 -16.99 -0.05
C GLN A 171 -3.11 -17.22 -1.54
N SER A 172 -2.15 -16.74 -2.33
CA SER A 172 -2.14 -16.98 -3.77
C SER A 172 -2.10 -18.49 -4.07
N PRO A 173 -2.71 -18.97 -5.17
CA PRO A 173 -2.63 -20.38 -5.56
C PRO A 173 -1.19 -20.87 -5.80
N ALA A 174 -0.26 -19.96 -6.11
CA ALA A 174 1.15 -20.28 -6.26
C ALA A 174 1.86 -20.48 -4.90
N GLY A 175 1.25 -20.07 -3.78
CA GLY A 175 1.79 -20.19 -2.44
C GLY A 175 2.77 -19.10 -1.99
N HIS A 176 3.18 -18.16 -2.85
CA HIS A 176 4.28 -17.21 -2.55
C HIS A 176 3.82 -15.80 -2.14
N ARG A 177 2.54 -15.47 -2.33
CA ARG A 177 1.97 -14.14 -2.10
C ARG A 177 0.77 -14.26 -1.17
N LEU A 178 0.56 -13.26 -0.34
CA LEU A 178 -0.67 -13.09 0.43
C LEU A 178 -1.42 -11.86 -0.07
N TYR A 179 -2.74 -11.94 -0.06
CA TYR A 179 -3.61 -10.81 -0.34
C TYR A 179 -4.42 -10.51 0.91
N VAL A 180 -4.18 -9.34 1.49
CA VAL A 180 -4.91 -8.84 2.65
C VAL A 180 -5.99 -7.90 2.16
N THR A 181 -7.25 -8.20 2.48
CA THR A 181 -8.38 -7.30 2.25
C THR A 181 -8.62 -6.51 3.53
N ILE A 182 -8.58 -5.18 3.41
CA ILE A 182 -8.75 -4.20 4.47
C ILE A 182 -10.09 -3.48 4.23
N PRO A 183 -11.19 -4.00 4.81
CA PRO A 183 -12.49 -3.38 4.70
C PRO A 183 -12.61 -2.17 5.64
N LEU A 184 -12.96 -1.02 5.06
CA LEU A 184 -13.09 0.25 5.75
C LEU A 184 -14.54 0.75 5.66
N GLY A 185 -15.08 1.18 6.79
CA GLY A 185 -16.36 1.88 6.88
C GLY A 185 -16.18 3.28 7.44
N LEU A 186 -16.82 4.28 6.86
CA LEU A 186 -16.76 5.65 7.36
C LEU A 186 -18.06 6.42 7.09
N ILE A 187 -18.26 7.54 7.80
CA ILE A 187 -19.42 8.42 7.59
C ILE A 187 -18.93 9.80 7.14
N LEU A 188 -19.30 10.18 5.92
CA LEU A 188 -19.12 11.54 5.43
C LEU A 188 -20.26 12.43 5.91
N ARG A 189 -19.89 13.51 6.59
CA ARG A 189 -20.79 14.58 7.01
C ARG A 189 -20.59 15.77 6.09
N VAL A 190 -21.61 16.07 5.29
CA VAL A 190 -21.60 17.15 4.31
C VAL A 190 -22.44 18.30 4.87
N ASN A 191 -21.77 19.41 5.15
CA ASN A 191 -22.40 20.64 5.59
C ASN A 191 -22.62 21.57 4.39
N THR A 192 -23.88 21.84 4.06
CA THR A 192 -24.27 22.68 2.92
C THR A 192 -25.58 23.40 3.25
N PRO A 193 -25.74 24.69 2.89
CA PRO A 193 -26.95 25.45 3.14
C PRO A 193 -28.10 25.04 2.20
N LEU A 194 -27.84 24.17 1.20
CA LEU A 194 -28.86 23.62 0.31
C LEU A 194 -29.86 22.70 1.05
N VAL A 195 -29.45 22.17 2.19
CA VAL A 195 -30.30 21.34 3.06
C VAL A 195 -30.36 21.98 4.44
N GLY A 196 -31.55 22.04 5.03
CA GLY A 196 -31.71 22.53 6.40
C GLY A 196 -31.06 21.64 7.46
N ASN A 197 -30.62 20.44 7.08
CA ASN A 197 -30.01 19.44 7.95
C ASN A 197 -28.71 18.90 7.37
N LEU A 198 -27.79 18.46 8.23
CA LEU A 198 -26.53 17.84 7.83
C LEU A 198 -26.76 16.55 7.01
N LEU A 199 -26.17 16.48 5.81
CA LEU A 199 -26.17 15.27 4.99
C LEU A 199 -25.14 14.27 5.52
N LYS A 200 -25.56 13.00 5.61
CA LYS A 200 -24.71 11.91 6.11
C LYS A 200 -24.67 10.80 5.07
N LEU A 201 -23.48 10.50 4.55
CA LEU A 201 -23.25 9.40 3.63
C LEU A 201 -22.45 8.32 4.36
N ALA A 202 -22.97 7.10 4.43
CA ALA A 202 -22.18 5.93 4.79
C ALA A 202 -21.36 5.52 3.58
N VAL A 203 -20.07 5.28 3.81
CA VAL A 203 -19.15 4.80 2.79
C VAL A 203 -18.54 3.49 3.27
N GLN A 204 -18.52 2.50 2.39
CA GLN A 204 -17.71 1.30 2.54
C GLN A 204 -16.71 1.23 1.40
N LEU A 205 -15.48 0.84 1.70
CA LEU A 205 -14.43 0.68 0.71
C LEU A 205 -13.48 -0.41 1.17
N ASN A 206 -13.11 -1.31 0.26
CA ASN A 206 -12.04 -2.28 0.52
C ASN A 206 -10.74 -1.81 -0.13
N ILE A 207 -9.63 -1.99 0.58
CA ILE A 207 -8.27 -1.93 0.03
C ILE A 207 -7.70 -3.34 0.05
N THR A 208 -7.04 -3.75 -1.02
CA THR A 208 -6.31 -5.02 -1.09
C THR A 208 -4.83 -4.72 -1.18
N ALA A 209 -4.07 -5.26 -0.22
CA ALA A 209 -2.63 -5.19 -0.17
C ALA A 209 -2.04 -6.58 -0.44
N GLU A 210 -1.18 -6.67 -1.44
CA GLU A 210 -0.33 -7.83 -1.67
C GLU A 210 0.85 -7.78 -0.69
N LEU A 211 1.11 -8.89 0.00
CA LEU A 211 2.30 -9.09 0.81
C LEU A 211 3.22 -10.09 0.14
N ILE A 212 4.48 -9.71 0.04
CA ILE A 212 5.55 -10.52 -0.55
C ILE A 212 6.73 -10.62 0.41
N VAL A 213 7.53 -11.67 0.25
CA VAL A 213 8.78 -11.82 0.98
C VAL A 213 9.90 -11.14 0.21
N ALA A 214 10.53 -10.15 0.84
CA ALA A 214 11.77 -9.54 0.36
C ALA A 214 12.94 -9.92 1.28
N LYS A 215 14.16 -9.90 0.75
CA LYS A 215 15.38 -10.03 1.55
C LYS A 215 16.07 -8.69 1.69
N ASP A 216 16.51 -8.36 2.88
CA ASP A 216 17.37 -7.20 3.11
C ASP A 216 18.83 -7.48 2.69
N SER A 217 19.69 -6.46 2.79
CA SER A 217 21.12 -6.56 2.47
C SER A 217 21.89 -7.54 3.36
N GLN A 218 21.33 -7.93 4.51
CA GLN A 218 21.88 -8.92 5.43
C GLN A 218 21.33 -10.33 5.15
N GLY A 219 20.48 -10.48 4.15
CA GLY A 219 19.85 -11.75 3.76
C GLY A 219 18.67 -12.16 4.63
N ARG A 220 18.19 -11.29 5.53
CA ARG A 220 17.02 -11.57 6.39
C ARG A 220 15.75 -11.35 5.60
N SER A 221 14.80 -12.28 5.74
CA SER A 221 13.49 -12.21 5.11
C SER A 221 12.58 -11.25 5.86
N HIS A 222 11.92 -10.35 5.15
CA HIS A 222 10.92 -9.42 5.65
C HIS A 222 9.68 -9.47 4.78
N LEU A 223 8.53 -9.21 5.38
CA LEU A 223 7.30 -8.98 4.63
C LEU A 223 7.25 -7.52 4.19
N VAL A 224 6.98 -7.30 2.91
CA VAL A 224 6.83 -5.97 2.33
C VAL A 224 5.57 -5.93 1.48
N ILE A 225 5.07 -4.72 1.22
CA ILE A 225 3.93 -4.53 0.32
C ILE A 225 4.39 -4.67 -1.13
N GLY A 226 3.67 -5.48 -1.91
CA GLY A 226 3.73 -5.52 -3.37
C GLY A 226 2.74 -4.52 -3.96
N ASP A 227 1.80 -5.02 -4.75
CA ASP A 227 0.68 -4.19 -5.23
C ASP A 227 -0.30 -3.84 -4.09
N CYS A 228 -0.69 -2.57 -3.98
CA CYS A 228 -1.71 -2.13 -3.04
C CYS A 228 -2.72 -1.23 -3.74
N THR A 229 -3.97 -1.68 -3.82
CA THR A 229 -5.02 -1.07 -4.64
C THR A 229 -6.40 -1.23 -4.03
N HIS A 230 -7.37 -0.42 -4.47
CA HIS A 230 -8.77 -0.68 -4.17
C HIS A 230 -9.37 -1.63 -5.22
N PRO A 231 -10.09 -2.70 -4.85
CA PRO A 231 -10.78 -3.55 -5.82
C PRO A 231 -11.86 -2.77 -6.61
N PRO A 232 -12.07 -3.05 -7.89
CA PRO A 232 -13.14 -2.42 -8.65
C PRO A 232 -14.51 -2.78 -8.05
N GLY A 233 -15.37 -1.78 -7.89
CA GLY A 233 -16.71 -1.97 -7.35
C GLY A 233 -16.79 -2.17 -5.83
N SER A 234 -15.68 -2.08 -5.09
CA SER A 234 -15.70 -2.19 -3.61
C SER A 234 -16.22 -0.95 -2.90
N LEU A 235 -16.29 0.19 -3.61
CA LEU A 235 -16.79 1.43 -3.06
C LEU A 235 -18.32 1.42 -3.08
N GLU A 236 -18.92 1.50 -1.89
CA GLU A 236 -20.35 1.72 -1.72
C GLU A 236 -20.58 3.04 -1.00
N ILE A 237 -21.50 3.85 -1.51
CA ILE A 237 -21.91 5.12 -0.90
C ILE A 237 -23.42 5.12 -0.76
N SER A 238 -23.90 5.26 0.47
CA SER A 238 -25.33 5.24 0.81
C SER A 238 -25.72 6.46 1.64
N LEU A 239 -26.88 7.04 1.35
CA LEU A 239 -27.43 8.14 2.15
C LEU A 239 -28.07 7.57 3.42
N LEU A 240 -27.59 8.02 4.59
CA LEU A 240 -28.10 7.52 5.89
C LEU A 240 -29.42 8.14 6.32
N ASN A 241 -29.73 9.35 5.85
CA ASN A 241 -30.92 10.09 6.26
C ASN A 241 -31.99 10.07 5.17
N GLY A 242 -32.70 8.95 5.02
CA GLY A 242 -33.91 8.83 4.21
C GLY A 242 -33.73 9.12 2.71
N MET A 243 -34.82 9.46 2.03
CA MET A 243 -34.80 9.83 0.61
C MET A 243 -34.60 11.34 0.44
N ALA A 244 -33.69 11.73 -0.45
CA ALA A 244 -33.48 13.12 -0.81
C ALA A 244 -34.65 13.66 -1.64
N PRO A 245 -35.21 14.85 -1.31
CA PRO A 245 -36.21 15.51 -2.14
C PRO A 245 -35.72 15.71 -3.59
N LEU A 246 -36.65 15.74 -4.54
CA LEU A 246 -36.34 15.76 -5.98
C LEU A 246 -35.50 16.95 -6.52
N PRO A 247 -35.30 18.10 -5.84
CA PRO A 247 -34.23 19.04 -6.24
C PRO A 247 -32.83 18.67 -5.73
N LEU A 248 -32.72 17.85 -4.68
CA LEU A 248 -31.45 17.46 -4.05
C LEU A 248 -30.79 16.25 -4.70
N GLN A 249 -31.57 15.40 -5.37
CA GLN A 249 -31.09 14.20 -6.05
C GLN A 249 -29.96 14.50 -7.04
N SER A 250 -30.09 15.56 -7.85
CA SER A 250 -29.05 15.92 -8.83
C SER A 250 -27.74 16.31 -8.15
N PHE A 251 -27.81 17.12 -7.08
CA PHE A 251 -26.63 17.48 -6.29
C PHE A 251 -25.97 16.25 -5.66
N LEU A 252 -26.76 15.36 -5.05
CA LEU A 252 -26.24 14.14 -4.45
C LEU A 252 -25.63 13.20 -5.48
N ASN A 253 -26.27 13.01 -6.64
CA ASN A 253 -25.73 12.16 -7.70
C ASN A 253 -24.39 12.70 -8.22
N ASN A 254 -24.27 14.02 -8.37
CA ASN A 254 -23.01 14.66 -8.77
C ASN A 254 -21.93 14.51 -7.69
N LEU A 255 -22.27 14.75 -6.43
CA LEU A 255 -21.35 14.61 -5.30
C LEU A 255 -20.88 13.15 -5.15
N THR A 256 -21.81 12.20 -5.15
CA THR A 256 -21.50 10.76 -5.13
C THR A 256 -20.62 10.39 -6.33
N GLY A 257 -20.94 10.87 -7.53
CA GLY A 257 -20.14 10.62 -8.72
C GLY A 257 -18.70 11.16 -8.65
N LEU A 258 -18.46 12.25 -7.92
CA LEU A 258 -17.10 12.72 -7.64
C LEU A 258 -16.41 11.90 -6.54
N LEU A 259 -17.11 11.63 -5.45
CA LEU A 259 -16.59 10.78 -4.38
C LEU A 259 -16.17 9.42 -4.94
N THR A 260 -16.91 8.86 -5.89
CA THR A 260 -16.57 7.61 -6.58
C THR A 260 -15.23 7.66 -7.33
N ARG A 261 -14.82 8.84 -7.83
CA ARG A 261 -13.55 9.00 -8.55
C ARG A 261 -12.38 9.30 -7.62
N VAL A 262 -12.63 10.10 -6.59
CA VAL A 262 -11.57 10.70 -5.76
C VAL A 262 -11.30 9.85 -4.50
N LEU A 263 -12.36 9.41 -3.81
CA LEU A 263 -12.25 8.82 -2.49
C LEU A 263 -11.42 7.52 -2.46
N PRO A 264 -11.55 6.58 -3.43
CA PRO A 264 -10.73 5.38 -3.44
C PRO A 264 -9.23 5.67 -3.49
N GLY A 265 -8.81 6.58 -4.38
CA GLY A 265 -7.41 6.96 -4.53
C GLY A 265 -6.85 7.66 -3.29
N LEU A 266 -7.65 8.50 -2.62
CA LEU A 266 -7.22 9.18 -1.39
C LEU A 266 -7.05 8.23 -0.22
N ILE A 267 -8.01 7.32 -0.03
CA ILE A 267 -7.94 6.34 1.05
C ILE A 267 -6.78 5.37 0.79
N GLN A 268 -6.64 4.87 -0.44
CA GLN A 268 -5.52 4.02 -0.83
C GLN A 268 -4.17 4.72 -0.56
N GLY A 269 -4.04 6.00 -0.93
CA GLY A 269 -2.82 6.78 -0.74
C GLY A 269 -2.41 6.95 0.73
N GLN A 270 -3.33 6.82 1.68
CA GLN A 270 -3.03 6.86 3.12
C GLN A 270 -2.86 5.47 3.74
N VAL A 271 -3.70 4.51 3.33
CA VAL A 271 -3.73 3.16 3.91
C VAL A 271 -2.53 2.34 3.47
N CYS A 272 -2.13 2.40 2.19
CA CYS A 272 -1.04 1.57 1.68
C CYS A 272 0.32 1.87 2.35
N PRO A 273 0.73 3.15 2.52
CA PRO A 273 1.94 3.46 3.28
C PRO A 273 1.85 3.01 4.74
N LEU A 274 0.67 3.14 5.36
CA LEU A 274 0.45 2.73 6.74
C LEU A 274 0.62 1.21 6.91
N VAL A 275 0.07 0.40 6.00
CA VAL A 275 0.27 -1.05 5.98
C VAL A 275 1.75 -1.39 5.92
N ASN A 276 2.50 -0.75 5.01
CA ASN A 276 3.95 -0.98 4.90
C ASN A 276 4.71 -0.61 6.19
N GLY A 277 4.31 0.48 6.84
CA GLY A 277 4.83 0.87 8.15
C GLY A 277 4.50 -0.14 9.26
N VAL A 278 3.32 -0.76 9.24
CA VAL A 278 2.96 -1.80 10.21
C VAL A 278 3.79 -3.07 9.98
N LEU A 279 3.95 -3.51 8.73
CA LEU A 279 4.72 -4.70 8.37
C LEU A 279 6.15 -4.65 8.90
N SER A 280 6.79 -3.48 8.87
CA SER A 280 8.17 -3.32 9.36
C SER A 280 8.33 -3.41 10.88
N HIS A 281 7.22 -3.39 11.63
CA HIS A 281 7.19 -3.46 13.09
C HIS A 281 6.53 -4.75 13.61
N LEU A 282 6.19 -5.69 12.74
CA LEU A 282 5.68 -6.99 13.14
C LEU A 282 6.74 -7.80 13.91
N ASP A 283 6.25 -8.74 14.73
CA ASP A 283 7.13 -9.64 15.47
C ASP A 283 8.04 -10.44 14.51
N VAL A 284 9.34 -10.47 14.82
CA VAL A 284 10.35 -11.09 13.95
C VAL A 284 10.09 -12.58 13.77
N SER A 285 9.57 -13.27 14.79
CA SER A 285 9.25 -14.70 14.74
C SER A 285 8.05 -14.94 13.82
N LEU A 286 7.00 -14.13 13.95
CA LEU A 286 5.83 -14.20 13.06
C LEU A 286 6.22 -13.96 11.60
N VAL A 287 7.03 -12.93 11.34
CA VAL A 287 7.54 -12.62 10.00
C VAL A 287 8.38 -13.77 9.45
N HIS A 288 9.24 -14.35 10.29
CA HIS A 288 10.10 -15.48 9.89
C HIS A 288 9.27 -16.71 9.50
N ASP A 289 8.28 -17.09 10.33
CA ASP A 289 7.45 -18.27 10.10
C ASP A 289 6.60 -18.10 8.84
N ILE A 290 5.97 -16.93 8.65
CA ILE A 290 5.20 -16.63 7.44
C ILE A 290 6.11 -16.63 6.21
N ALA A 291 7.28 -15.99 6.29
CA ALA A 291 8.23 -15.98 5.18
C ALA A 291 8.68 -17.39 4.81
N HIS A 292 8.92 -18.26 5.80
CA HIS A 292 9.24 -19.66 5.58
C HIS A 292 8.11 -20.39 4.85
N MET A 293 6.84 -20.18 5.23
CA MET A 293 5.70 -20.77 4.53
C MET A 293 5.61 -20.30 3.08
N LEU A 294 5.76 -19.00 2.83
CA LEU A 294 5.67 -18.42 1.49
C LEU A 294 6.82 -18.82 0.56
N ILE A 295 8.06 -18.87 1.08
CA ILE A 295 9.23 -19.31 0.30
C ILE A 295 9.09 -20.78 -0.11
N ASN A 296 8.58 -21.62 0.79
CA ASN A 296 8.40 -23.06 0.56
C ASN A 296 7.07 -23.42 -0.12
N LYS A 297 6.23 -22.43 -0.45
CA LYS A 297 4.93 -22.60 -1.12
C LYS A 297 3.97 -23.48 -0.32
N LEU A 298 4.04 -23.39 1.00
CA LEU A 298 3.16 -24.14 1.90
C LEU A 298 1.89 -23.34 2.14
N GLU A 299 0.75 -24.00 1.97
CA GLU A 299 -0.55 -23.40 2.27
C GLU A 299 -0.79 -23.37 3.79
N PHE A 300 -1.16 -22.20 4.30
CA PHE A 300 -1.51 -22.03 5.72
C PHE A 300 -2.75 -21.18 5.96
N VAL A 301 -3.29 -20.59 4.89
CA VAL A 301 -4.56 -19.87 4.92
C VAL A 301 -5.65 -20.80 4.39
N ALA A 302 -6.60 -21.17 5.24
CA ALA A 302 -7.74 -21.98 4.82
C ALA A 302 -8.60 -21.19 3.82
N GLN A 303 -8.83 -21.77 2.64
CA GLN A 303 -9.82 -21.26 1.68
C GLN A 303 -11.18 -21.80 2.11
N LEU A 304 -12.07 -20.93 2.59
CA LEU A 304 -13.47 -21.25 2.89
C LEU A 304 -14.33 -21.14 1.62
#